data_AF-A0A849Q157-F1
#
_entry.id   AF-A0A849Q157-F1
#
_cell.length_a   1.000
_cell.length_b   1.000
_cell.length_c   1.000
_cell.angle_alpha   90.00
_cell.angle_beta   90.00
_cell.angle_gamma   90.00
#
_symmetry.space_group_name_H-M   'P 1'
#
loop_
_entity.id
_entity.type
_entity.pdbx_description
1 polymer ?
#
loop_
_entity_poly.entity_id
_entity_poly.type
_entity_poly.pdbx_seq_one_letter_code
_entity_poly.pdbx_strand_id
1 'polypeptide(L)'
;MDVAVVVDFDGTVTEKAVSYMLLERYGRPGWRDLDRQYAEGRLTAREVIALQFSMIDATDREIDEFARHHVQLRPGFLEFVSHLR
;
A
#
# COMPACT_ATOMS: atom_id res chain seq x y z
N MET A 1 28.97 4.69 16.44
CA MET A 1 27.68 4.01 16.61
C MET A 1 27.13 3.83 15.22
N ASP A 2 26.92 2.60 14.81
CA ASP A 2 26.28 2.33 13.52
C ASP A 2 24.77 2.44 13.73
N VAL A 3 24.11 3.30 12.94
CA VAL A 3 22.67 3.52 13.01
C VAL A 3 22.03 2.76 11.86
N ALA A 4 21.03 1.93 12.18
CA ALA A 4 20.16 1.30 11.21
C ALA A 4 18.76 1.92 11.31
N VAL A 5 18.23 2.36 10.17
CA VAL A 5 16.87 2.90 10.06
C VAL A 5 16.02 1.92 9.25
N VAL A 6 14.91 1.48 9.83
CA VAL A 6 13.89 0.67 9.13
C VAL A 6 12.69 1.56 8.88
N VAL A 7 12.26 1.66 7.62
CA VAL A 7 11.18 2.54 7.20
C VAL A 7 10.15 1.73 6.43
N ASP A 8 8.90 1.82 6.86
CA ASP A 8 7.74 1.29 6.16
C ASP A 8 7.49 2.04 4.83
N PHE A 9 6.80 1.45 3.86
CA PHE A 9 6.63 2.03 2.52
C PHE A 9 5.26 2.70 2.34
N ASP A 10 4.18 1.92 2.34
CA ASP A 10 2.83 2.37 1.98
C ASP A 10 2.27 3.36 3.01
N GLY A 11 1.99 4.59 2.60
CA GLY A 11 1.51 5.65 3.50
C GLY A 11 2.60 6.26 4.38
N THR A 12 3.82 5.70 4.35
CA THR A 12 5.01 6.24 5.03
C THR A 12 5.95 6.91 4.02
N VAL A 13 6.62 6.14 3.17
CA VAL A 13 7.41 6.64 2.02
C VAL A 13 6.52 7.27 0.99
N THR A 14 5.38 6.65 0.69
CA THR A 14 4.38 7.21 -0.22
C THR A 14 3.40 8.08 0.54
N GLU A 15 2.82 9.09 -0.12
CA GLU A 15 1.84 9.98 0.54
C GLU A 15 0.57 9.24 0.97
N LYS A 16 0.20 8.19 0.24
CA LYS A 16 -1.00 7.36 0.45
C LYS A 16 -0.61 5.88 0.39
N ALA A 17 -1.41 5.03 1.04
CA ALA A 17 -1.26 3.59 0.93
C ALA A 17 -1.55 3.14 -0.51
N VAL A 18 -0.53 2.65 -1.22
CA VAL A 18 -0.63 2.25 -2.64
C VAL A 18 -1.57 1.06 -2.79
N SER A 19 -1.50 0.11 -1.86
CA SER A 19 -2.47 -0.99 -1.70
C SER A 19 -3.93 -0.51 -1.77
N TYR A 20 -4.29 0.47 -0.96
CA TYR A 20 -5.64 1.06 -0.97
C TYR A 20 -5.92 1.78 -2.28
N MET A 21 -4.97 2.53 -2.85
CA MET A 21 -5.16 3.19 -4.15
C MET A 21 -5.49 2.19 -5.27
N LEU A 22 -4.86 1.01 -5.28
CA LEU A 22 -5.16 -0.06 -6.23
C LEU A 22 -6.55 -0.66 -5.99
N LEU A 23 -6.93 -0.89 -4.73
CA LEU A 23 -8.26 -1.40 -4.37
C LEU A 23 -9.38 -0.42 -4.72
N GLU A 24 -9.17 0.88 -4.56
CA GLU A 24 -10.12 1.91 -5.01
C GLU A 24 -10.30 1.90 -6.53
N ARG A 25 -9.21 1.67 -7.27
CA ARG A 25 -9.21 1.77 -8.74
C ARG A 25 -9.71 0.50 -9.42
N TYR A 26 -9.29 -0.66 -8.93
CA TYR A 26 -9.42 -1.96 -9.57
C TYR A 26 -10.07 -3.02 -8.68
N GLY A 27 -10.31 -2.73 -7.41
CA GLY A 27 -10.94 -3.67 -6.48
C GLY A 27 -12.41 -3.89 -6.80
N ARG A 28 -12.82 -5.16 -6.83
CA ARG A 28 -14.24 -5.54 -6.94
C ARG A 28 -15.02 -5.03 -5.71
N PRO A 29 -16.33 -4.74 -5.86
CA PRO A 29 -17.17 -4.32 -4.73
C PRO A 29 -17.07 -5.28 -3.53
N GLY A 30 -17.09 -4.73 -2.31
CA GLY A 30 -17.06 -5.49 -1.06
C GLY A 30 -15.68 -5.64 -0.40
N TRP A 31 -14.58 -5.18 -1.03
CA TRP A 31 -13.24 -5.31 -0.45
C TRP A 31 -13.09 -4.57 0.90
N ARG A 32 -13.84 -3.49 1.11
CA ARG A 32 -13.88 -2.73 2.38
C ARG A 32 -14.55 -3.50 3.52
N ASP A 33 -15.44 -4.45 3.21
CA ASP A 33 -16.07 -5.28 4.25
C ASP A 33 -15.04 -6.19 4.94
N LEU A 34 -13.90 -6.47 4.29
CA LEU A 34 -12.79 -7.21 4.86
C LEU A 34 -12.11 -6.42 5.99
N ASP A 35 -12.02 -5.09 5.89
CA ASP A 35 -11.47 -4.24 6.96
C ASP A 35 -12.32 -4.30 8.23
N ARG A 36 -13.66 -4.35 8.07
CA ARG A 36 -14.57 -4.58 9.20
C ARG A 36 -14.36 -5.97 9.81
N GLN A 37 -14.18 -7.01 9.00
CA GLN A 37 -13.92 -8.36 9.49
C GLN A 37 -12.61 -8.46 10.27
N TYR A 38 -11.58 -7.72 9.85
CA TYR A 38 -10.35 -7.55 10.62
C TYR A 38 -10.59 -6.85 11.95
N ALA A 39 -11.30 -5.72 11.95
CA ALA A 39 -11.61 -4.96 13.17
C ALA A 39 -12.42 -5.76 14.20
N GLU A 40 -13.27 -6.68 13.73
CA GLU A 40 -14.04 -7.60 14.57
C GLU A 40 -13.23 -8.84 15.03
N GLY A 41 -11.97 -8.96 14.63
CA GLY A 41 -11.09 -10.09 14.96
C GLY A 41 -11.46 -11.40 14.24
N ARG A 42 -12.30 -11.35 13.20
CA ARG A 42 -12.73 -12.52 12.42
C ARG A 42 -11.70 -12.95 11.38
N LEU A 43 -10.89 -12.01 10.89
CA LEU A 43 -9.79 -12.25 9.96
C LEU A 43 -8.51 -11.65 10.52
N THR A 44 -7.38 -12.27 10.22
CA THR A 44 -6.05 -11.72 10.44
C THR A 44 -5.69 -10.70 9.37
N ALA A 45 -4.72 -9.83 9.64
CA ALA A 45 -4.22 -8.87 8.65
C ALA A 45 -3.73 -9.57 7.37
N ARG A 46 -3.07 -10.74 7.50
CA ARG A 46 -2.60 -11.53 6.36
C ARG A 46 -3.75 -12.01 5.48
N GLU A 47 -4.83 -12.49 6.09
CA GLU A 47 -6.01 -12.96 5.35
C GLU A 47 -6.73 -11.82 4.65
N VAL A 48 -6.90 -10.68 5.33
CA VAL A 48 -7.51 -9.48 4.72
C VAL A 48 -6.72 -9.00 3.52
N ILE A 49 -5.40 -8.86 3.64
CA ILE A 49 -4.55 -8.44 2.53
C ILE A 49 -4.66 -9.43 1.37
N ALA A 50 -4.52 -10.74 1.62
CA ALA A 50 -4.61 -11.74 0.55
C ALA A 50 -5.97 -11.70 -0.18
N LEU A 51 -7.07 -11.57 0.57
CA LEU A 51 -8.41 -11.48 0.00
C LEU A 51 -8.60 -10.18 -0.77
N GLN A 52 -8.21 -9.03 -0.23
CA GLN A 52 -8.31 -7.74 -0.90
C GLN A 52 -7.55 -7.74 -2.23
N PHE A 53 -6.30 -8.20 -2.23
CA PHE A 53 -5.51 -8.28 -3.46
C PHE A 53 -6.08 -9.29 -4.47
N SER A 54 -6.72 -10.39 -4.02
CA SER A 54 -7.44 -11.30 -4.92
C SER A 54 -8.67 -10.67 -5.59
N MET A 55 -9.15 -9.53 -5.06
CA MET A 55 -10.28 -8.78 -5.61
C MET A 55 -9.85 -7.71 -6.61
N ILE A 56 -8.55 -7.52 -6.86
CA ILE A 56 -8.05 -6.60 -7.89
C ILE A 56 -8.29 -7.22 -9.27
N ASP A 57 -9.02 -6.50 -10.12
CA ASP A 57 -9.33 -6.86 -11.51
C ASP A 57 -8.49 -5.99 -12.46
N ALA A 58 -7.18 -6.28 -12.52
CA ALA A 58 -6.21 -5.56 -13.34
C ALA A 58 -5.06 -6.49 -13.75
N THR A 59 -4.44 -6.17 -14.87
CA THR A 59 -3.17 -6.78 -15.30
C THR A 59 -1.98 -6.14 -14.59
N ASP A 60 -0.85 -6.86 -14.50
CA ASP A 60 0.39 -6.32 -13.94
C ASP A 60 0.84 -5.03 -14.64
N ARG A 61 0.62 -4.93 -15.96
CA ARG A 61 0.92 -3.71 -16.73
C ARG A 61 0.06 -2.53 -16.29
N GLU A 62 -1.24 -2.73 -16.08
CA GLU A 62 -2.14 -1.68 -15.60
C GLU A 62 -1.78 -1.23 -14.17
N ILE A 63 -1.36 -2.17 -13.32
CA ILE A 63 -0.89 -1.87 -11.96
C ILE A 63 0.40 -1.03 -12.01
N ASP A 64 1.38 -1.42 -12.82
CA ASP A 64 2.65 -0.68 -12.98
C ASP A 64 2.41 0.73 -13.55
N GLU A 65 1.60 0.84 -14.61
CA GLU A 65 1.22 2.14 -15.21
C GLU A 65 0.51 3.01 -14.18
N PHE A 66 -0.46 2.48 -13.45
CA PHE A 66 -1.16 3.21 -12.41
C PHE A 66 -0.20 3.71 -11.32
N ALA A 67 0.70 2.84 -10.84
CA ALA A 67 1.66 3.20 -9.81
C ALA A 67 2.57 4.35 -10.27
N ARG A 68 3.14 4.25 -11.48
CA ARG A 68 4.02 5.28 -12.04
C ARG A 68 3.36 6.64 -12.21
N HIS A 69 2.06 6.66 -12.55
CA HIS A 69 1.35 7.90 -12.82
C HIS A 69 0.72 8.53 -11.59
N HIS A 70 0.39 7.75 -10.55
CA HIS A 70 -0.42 8.24 -9.44
C HIS A 70 0.25 8.15 -8.06
N VAL A 71 1.24 7.28 -7.86
CA VAL A 71 1.92 7.17 -6.56
C VAL A 71 2.96 8.28 -6.43
N GLN A 72 2.86 9.02 -5.34
CA GLN A 72 3.78 10.11 -5.02
C GLN A 72 4.60 9.73 -3.78
N LEU A 73 5.90 10.00 -3.85
CA LEU A 73 6.75 9.97 -2.66
C LEU A 73 6.38 11.13 -1.75
N ARG A 74 6.47 10.90 -0.44
CA ARG A 74 6.29 11.94 0.56
C ARG A 74 7.35 13.03 0.36
N PRO A 75 6.96 14.31 0.32
CA PRO A 75 7.92 15.41 0.26
C PRO A 75 8.97 15.28 1.37
N GLY A 76 10.26 15.44 1.02
CA GLY A 76 11.36 15.30 1.97
C GLY A 76 11.93 13.89 2.11
N PHE A 77 11.31 12.85 1.53
CA PHE A 77 11.79 11.48 1.72
C PHE A 77 13.15 11.23 1.06
N LEU A 78 13.40 11.79 -0.13
CA LEU A 78 14.67 11.62 -0.82
C LEU A 78 15.81 12.37 -0.10
N GLU A 79 15.50 13.53 0.46
CA GLU A 79 16.38 14.31 1.33
C GLU A 79 16.67 13.53 2.62
N PHE A 80 15.65 12.95 3.25
CA PHE A 80 15.85 12.09 4.41
C PHE A 80 16.85 10.95 4.12
N VAL A 81 16.68 10.23 3.01
CA VAL A 81 17.59 9.15 2.60
C VAL A 81 19.00 9.67 2.31
N SER A 82 19.16 10.87 1.75
CA SER A 82 20.49 11.43 1.47
C SER A 82 21.27 11.76 2.75
N HIS A 83 20.60 12.06 3.87
CA HIS A 83 21.25 12.29 5.17
C HIS A 83 21.64 11.00 5.90
N LEU A 84 21.16 9.84 5.44
CA LEU A 84 21.50 8.53 6.00
C LEU A 84 22.68 7.85 5.28
N ARG A 85 23.15 8.44 4.16
CA ARG A 85 24.29 7.96 3.37
C ARG A 85 25.58 8.62 3.82
#